data_AF-A0ABD2A058-F1
#
_entry.id   AF-A0ABD2A058-F1
#
_cell.length_a   1.000
_cell.length_b   1.000
_cell.length_c   1.000
_cell.angle_alpha   90.00
_cell.angle_beta   90.00
_cell.angle_gamma   90.00
#
_symmetry.space_group_name_H-M   'P 1'
#
loop_
_entity.id
_entity.type
_entity.pdbx_description
1 polymer ?
#
loop_
_entity_poly.entity_id
_entity_poly.type
_entity_poly.pdbx_seq_one_letter_code
_entity_poly.pdbx_strand_id
1 'polypeptide(L)'
;MKERHAYSGSNEVKPLKVEILEKDKTLSAGKKYEFECRSTGSKPVANLTWWKTSKQLKKMAKNFQDGGTSVSVLQWIPNIDDDGKFLACRAENPKLPEAAIEDRWKLKNKFDYSDKFLEASKDKRGETYQAGLEFHSNASVFYTTIVLKQGSSFSCYS
;
A
#
# COMPACT_ATOMS: atom_id res chain seq x y z
N MET A 1 28.57 46.76 -10.47
CA MET A 1 28.06 45.98 -9.33
C MET A 1 27.76 44.57 -9.82
N LYS A 2 28.72 43.64 -9.74
CA LYS A 2 28.52 42.24 -10.13
C LYS A 2 28.21 41.44 -8.87
N GLU A 3 27.01 40.88 -8.82
CA GLU A 3 26.58 39.98 -7.75
C GLU A 3 27.43 38.70 -7.81
N ARG A 4 28.31 38.56 -6.82
CA ARG A 4 29.06 37.33 -6.59
C ARG A 4 28.07 36.28 -6.09
N HIS A 5 27.63 35.41 -6.99
CA HIS A 5 26.93 34.19 -6.62
C HIS A 5 27.95 33.31 -5.88
N ALA A 6 27.84 33.28 -4.55
CA ALA A 6 28.62 32.37 -3.73
C ALA A 6 28.21 30.94 -4.10
N TYR A 7 29.07 30.23 -4.82
CA TYR A 7 29.00 28.78 -4.92
C TYR A 7 29.38 28.21 -3.56
N SER A 8 28.39 28.13 -2.67
CA SER A 8 28.53 27.53 -1.35
C SER A 8 28.71 26.03 -1.54
N GLY A 9 29.92 25.52 -1.29
CA GLY A 9 30.25 24.10 -1.38
C GLY A 9 29.50 23.29 -0.34
N SER A 10 28.30 22.85 -0.70
CA SER A 10 27.45 22.04 0.14
C SER A 10 27.50 20.59 -0.40
N ASN A 11 27.99 19.63 0.41
CA ASN A 11 28.25 18.24 -0.01
C ASN A 11 27.00 17.36 0.17
N GLU A 12 25.82 17.98 0.07
CA GLU A 12 24.53 17.32 0.22
C GLU A 12 24.03 16.83 -1.13
N VAL A 13 23.58 15.59 -1.15
CA VAL A 13 23.09 14.93 -2.36
C VAL A 13 21.67 14.47 -2.10
N LYS A 14 20.75 14.89 -2.95
CA LYS A 14 19.36 14.40 -2.89
C LYS A 14 19.32 12.88 -3.11
N PRO A 15 18.32 12.17 -2.58
CA PRO A 15 18.20 10.75 -2.83
C PRO A 15 18.12 10.48 -4.34
N LEU A 16 18.85 9.48 -4.82
CA LEU A 16 18.94 9.17 -6.24
C LEU A 16 17.84 8.20 -6.67
N LYS A 17 17.54 7.21 -5.82
CA LYS A 17 16.55 6.17 -6.06
C LYS A 17 15.79 5.90 -4.78
N VAL A 18 14.49 5.67 -4.89
CA VAL A 18 13.61 5.12 -3.86
C VAL A 18 12.71 4.07 -4.50
N GLU A 19 12.47 2.96 -3.82
CA GLU A 19 11.71 1.84 -4.36
C GLU A 19 10.98 1.08 -3.24
N ILE A 20 9.67 0.88 -3.41
CA ILE A 20 8.86 -0.06 -2.63
C ILE A 20 9.01 -1.46 -3.23
N LEU A 21 9.37 -2.42 -2.39
CA LEU A 21 9.51 -3.83 -2.77
C LEU A 21 8.15 -4.55 -2.75
N GLU A 22 8.03 -5.67 -3.48
CA GLU A 22 6.84 -6.54 -3.52
C GLU A 22 5.50 -5.85 -3.90
N LYS A 23 5.52 -4.87 -4.80
CA LYS A 23 4.29 -4.18 -5.29
C LYS A 23 3.33 -5.08 -6.06
N ASP A 24 3.75 -6.27 -6.43
CA ASP A 24 2.93 -7.24 -7.16
C ASP A 24 1.99 -8.03 -6.24
N LYS A 25 2.24 -8.02 -4.94
CA LYS A 25 1.50 -8.75 -3.90
C LYS A 25 -0.01 -8.50 -3.92
N THR A 26 -0.78 -9.58 -3.77
CA THR A 26 -2.22 -9.54 -3.55
C THR A 26 -2.54 -9.36 -2.06
N LEU A 27 -3.47 -8.47 -1.75
CA LEU A 27 -3.84 -8.01 -0.42
C LEU A 27 -5.26 -8.43 -0.07
N SER A 28 -5.48 -8.82 1.17
CA SER A 28 -6.81 -9.00 1.75
C SER A 28 -7.06 -7.91 2.78
N ALA A 29 -8.26 -7.33 2.76
CA ALA A 29 -8.63 -6.35 3.77
C ALA A 29 -8.57 -6.97 5.18
N GLY A 30 -8.06 -6.22 6.16
CA GLY A 30 -7.97 -6.67 7.56
C GLY A 30 -6.81 -7.62 7.88
N LYS A 31 -6.07 -8.15 6.89
CA LYS A 31 -4.85 -8.92 7.12
C LYS A 31 -3.64 -8.01 7.30
N LYS A 32 -2.68 -8.41 8.14
CA LYS A 32 -1.45 -7.64 8.36
C LYS A 32 -0.41 -7.97 7.30
N TYR A 33 0.12 -6.95 6.64
CA TYR A 33 1.20 -7.04 5.66
C TYR A 33 2.42 -6.25 6.10
N GLU A 34 3.57 -6.66 5.57
CA GLU A 34 4.83 -5.97 5.71
C GLU A 34 5.35 -5.58 4.33
N PHE A 35 5.73 -4.31 4.16
CA PHE A 35 6.32 -3.78 2.94
C PHE A 35 7.62 -3.10 3.26
N GLU A 36 8.63 -3.35 2.43
CA GLU A 36 9.93 -2.73 2.56
C GLU A 36 10.11 -1.66 1.48
N CYS A 37 10.75 -0.57 1.85
CA CYS A 37 11.17 0.48 0.94
C CYS A 37 12.66 0.75 1.13
N ARG A 38 13.40 0.88 0.03
CA ARG A 38 14.83 1.19 0.03
C ARG A 38 15.11 2.48 -0.71
N SER A 39 16.06 3.27 -0.22
CA SER A 39 16.55 4.47 -0.88
C SER A 39 18.06 4.59 -0.82
N THR A 40 18.68 4.98 -1.93
CA THR A 40 20.14 5.08 -2.09
C THR A 40 20.56 6.44 -2.66
N GLY A 41 21.85 6.77 -2.53
CA GLY A 41 22.47 7.96 -3.14
C GLY A 41 22.21 9.27 -2.41
N SER A 42 21.59 9.26 -1.23
CA SER A 42 21.38 10.47 -0.42
C SER A 42 22.59 10.74 0.48
N LYS A 43 22.98 12.01 0.60
CA LYS A 43 24.01 12.45 1.54
C LYS A 43 23.57 13.73 2.25
N PRO A 44 23.38 13.75 3.58
CA PRO A 44 23.31 12.60 4.47
C PRO A 44 22.19 11.61 4.07
N VAL A 45 22.18 10.44 4.69
CA VAL A 45 21.18 9.38 4.44
C VAL A 45 19.75 9.91 4.54
N ALA A 46 18.88 9.40 3.67
CA ALA A 46 17.51 9.89 3.56
C ALA A 46 16.65 9.40 4.73
N ASN A 47 15.71 10.23 5.17
CA ASN A 47 14.59 9.82 6.00
C ASN A 47 13.48 9.28 5.10
N LEU A 48 13.05 8.05 5.38
CA LEU A 48 11.96 7.42 4.66
C LEU A 48 10.63 7.60 5.40
N THR A 49 9.60 7.94 4.63
CA THR A 49 8.25 8.15 5.15
C THR A 49 7.21 7.47 4.26
N TRP A 50 6.21 6.86 4.88
CA TRP A 50 5.12 6.18 4.18
C TRP A 50 3.87 7.04 4.17
N TRP A 51 3.21 7.08 3.01
CA TRP A 51 2.03 7.90 2.76
C TRP A 51 0.95 7.07 2.09
N LYS A 52 -0.28 7.19 2.57
CA LYS A 52 -1.47 6.66 1.90
C LYS A 52 -2.29 7.83 1.40
N THR A 53 -2.39 7.97 0.09
CA THR A 53 -2.95 9.19 -0.54
C THR A 53 -2.23 10.43 0.01
N SER A 54 -2.88 11.25 0.84
CA SER A 54 -2.29 12.44 1.46
C SER A 54 -1.93 12.27 2.95
N LYS A 55 -2.21 11.11 3.54
CA LYS A 55 -2.02 10.86 4.98
C LYS A 55 -0.76 10.06 5.26
N GLN A 56 0.13 10.60 6.09
CA GLN A 56 1.35 9.92 6.52
C GLN A 56 1.06 8.80 7.53
N LEU A 57 1.68 7.63 7.36
CA LEU A 57 1.53 6.43 8.19
C LEU A 57 2.62 6.30 9.28
N LYS A 58 2.83 7.36 10.07
CA LYS A 58 3.98 7.48 11.00
C LYS A 58 4.16 6.31 11.97
N LYS A 59 3.07 5.86 12.62
CA LYS A 59 3.13 4.85 13.70
C LYS A 59 3.40 3.43 13.23
N MET A 60 3.38 3.21 11.92
CA MET A 60 3.35 1.88 11.31
C MET A 60 4.67 1.53 10.63
N ALA A 61 5.60 2.49 10.54
CA ALA A 61 6.86 2.35 9.86
C ALA A 61 8.04 2.32 10.83
N LYS A 62 9.04 1.50 10.54
CA LYS A 62 10.34 1.46 11.21
C LYS A 62 11.42 1.76 10.20
N ASN A 63 12.29 2.73 10.51
CA ASN A 63 13.40 3.13 9.65
C ASN A 63 14.72 2.61 10.20
N PHE A 64 15.61 2.16 9.32
CA PHE A 64 16.96 1.74 9.64
C PHE A 64 17.90 2.09 8.49
N GLN A 65 19.20 1.95 8.74
CA GLN A 65 20.26 2.21 7.78
C GLN A 65 21.01 0.90 7.54
N ASP A 66 21.25 0.60 6.27
CA ASP A 66 21.98 -0.58 5.84
C ASP A 66 23.05 -0.17 4.83
N GLY A 67 24.31 -0.07 5.27
CA GLY A 67 25.44 0.22 4.37
C GLY A 67 25.32 1.50 3.54
N GLY A 68 24.72 2.58 4.08
CA GLY A 68 24.47 3.83 3.35
C GLY A 68 23.17 3.83 2.53
N THR A 69 22.40 2.75 2.58
CA THR A 69 21.02 2.66 2.10
C THR A 69 20.07 2.97 3.25
N SER A 70 19.11 3.85 3.02
CA SER A 70 18.00 4.04 3.96
C SER A 70 16.95 2.98 3.68
N VAL A 71 16.51 2.27 4.71
CA VAL A 71 15.49 1.22 4.59
C VAL A 71 14.35 1.49 5.56
N SER A 72 13.12 1.25 5.11
CA SER A 72 11.92 1.44 5.89
C SER A 72 10.98 0.27 5.73
N VAL A 73 10.54 -0.29 6.85
CA VAL A 73 9.60 -1.41 6.89
C VAL A 73 8.27 -0.92 7.45
N LEU A 74 7.22 -1.02 6.64
CA LEU A 74 5.85 -0.64 6.97
C LEU A 74 5.03 -1.87 7.32
N GLN A 75 4.50 -1.91 8.55
CA GLN A 75 3.51 -2.90 8.97
C GLN A 75 2.11 -2.35 8.80
N TRP A 76 1.40 -2.76 7.74
CA TRP A 76 0.12 -2.18 7.33
C TRP A 76 -1.01 -3.18 7.25
N ILE A 77 -2.18 -2.78 7.75
CA ILE A 77 -3.45 -3.49 7.63
C ILE A 77 -4.30 -2.70 6.63
N PRO A 78 -4.39 -3.13 5.37
CA PRO A 78 -5.17 -2.43 4.36
C PRO A 78 -6.67 -2.59 4.63
N ASN A 79 -7.43 -1.55 4.31
CA ASN A 79 -8.89 -1.58 4.28
C ASN A 79 -9.35 -1.73 2.82
N ILE A 80 -10.56 -2.26 2.61
CA ILE A 80 -11.18 -2.32 1.29
C ILE A 80 -11.33 -0.95 0.63
N ASP A 81 -11.54 0.09 1.44
CA ASP A 81 -11.59 1.47 0.96
C ASP A 81 -10.25 1.95 0.39
N ASP A 82 -9.16 1.20 0.60
CA ASP A 82 -7.84 1.52 0.06
C ASP A 82 -7.63 1.01 -1.38
N ASP A 83 -8.57 0.24 -1.93
CA ASP A 83 -8.54 -0.15 -3.35
C ASP A 83 -8.55 1.08 -4.26
N GLY A 84 -7.73 1.03 -5.31
CA GLY A 84 -7.52 2.13 -6.24
C GLY A 84 -6.76 3.35 -5.68
N LYS A 85 -6.49 3.42 -4.36
CA LYS A 85 -5.66 4.48 -3.76
C LYS A 85 -4.17 4.23 -3.97
N PHE A 86 -3.35 5.23 -3.62
CA PHE A 86 -1.89 5.16 -3.69
C PHE A 86 -1.28 4.92 -2.31
N LEU A 87 -0.36 3.97 -2.24
CA LEU A 87 0.65 3.86 -1.20
C LEU A 87 1.96 4.40 -1.75
N ALA A 88 2.62 5.30 -1.03
CA ALA A 88 3.86 5.93 -1.46
C ALA A 88 4.93 5.83 -0.37
N CYS A 89 6.17 5.62 -0.79
CA CYS A 89 7.35 5.74 0.04
C CYS A 89 8.13 6.95 -0.44
N ARG A 90 8.29 7.95 0.43
CA ARG A 90 8.98 9.20 0.14
C ARG A 90 10.31 9.24 0.87
N ALA A 91 11.38 9.48 0.11
CA ALA A 91 12.73 9.66 0.60
C ALA A 91 13.08 11.14 0.64
N GLU A 92 13.43 11.63 1.82
CA GLU A 92 13.76 13.03 2.06
C GLU A 92 15.17 13.15 2.64
N ASN A 93 16.01 13.97 2.02
CA ASN A 93 17.27 14.35 2.64
C ASN A 93 17.00 15.43 3.69
N PRO A 94 17.40 15.23 4.97
CA PRO A 94 17.11 16.19 6.04
C PRO A 94 17.75 17.58 5.85
N LYS A 95 18.71 17.71 4.94
CA LYS A 95 19.34 18.98 4.55
C LYS A 95 18.78 19.57 3.25
N LEU A 96 18.05 18.77 2.46
CA LEU A 96 17.42 19.18 1.21
C LEU A 96 15.95 18.70 1.14
N PRO A 97 15.03 19.20 2.00
CA PRO A 97 13.65 18.71 2.06
C PRO A 97 12.85 18.89 0.76
N GLU A 98 13.15 19.94 0.01
CA GLU A 98 12.51 20.25 -1.28
C GLU A 98 12.91 19.29 -2.41
N ALA A 99 14.01 18.55 -2.24
CA ALA A 99 14.54 17.61 -3.23
C ALA A 99 14.09 16.16 -3.00
N ALA A 100 13.04 15.96 -2.21
CA ALA A 100 12.51 14.64 -1.92
C ALA A 100 12.00 13.94 -3.19
N ILE A 101 12.23 12.63 -3.27
CA ILE A 101 11.68 11.77 -4.32
C ILE A 101 10.77 10.73 -3.69
N GLU A 102 9.84 10.18 -4.46
CA GLU A 102 8.94 9.15 -3.97
C GLU A 102 8.66 8.07 -5.01
N ASP A 103 8.44 6.88 -4.50
CA ASP A 103 7.94 5.76 -5.26
C ASP A 103 6.48 5.52 -4.88
N ARG A 104 5.62 5.40 -5.90
CA ARG A 104 4.16 5.30 -5.74
C ARG A 104 3.66 3.98 -6.28
N TRP A 105 2.81 3.32 -5.49
CA TRP A 105 2.15 2.08 -5.84
C TRP A 105 0.63 2.28 -5.81
N LYS A 106 -0.01 2.16 -6.97
CA LYS A 106 -1.47 2.17 -7.09
C LYS A 106 -2.03 0.79 -6.73
N LEU A 107 -2.86 0.71 -5.70
CA LEU A 107 -3.39 -0.54 -5.15
C LEU A 107 -4.59 -1.07 -5.93
N LYS A 108 -4.68 -0.78 -7.23
CA LYS A 108 -5.79 -1.21 -8.08
C LYS A 108 -5.60 -2.67 -8.48
N ASN A 109 -6.67 -3.45 -8.41
CA ASN A 109 -6.66 -4.90 -8.74
C ASN A 109 -5.67 -5.70 -7.87
N LYS A 110 -5.35 -5.18 -6.67
CA LYS A 110 -4.51 -5.87 -5.69
C LYS A 110 -5.31 -6.52 -4.58
N PHE A 111 -6.58 -6.19 -4.45
CA PHE A 111 -7.42 -6.73 -3.40
C PHE A 111 -8.06 -8.06 -3.80
N ASP A 112 -7.83 -9.09 -2.99
CA ASP A 112 -8.63 -10.32 -3.01
C ASP A 112 -9.84 -10.14 -2.09
N TYR A 113 -11.03 -10.32 -2.67
CA TYR A 113 -12.32 -10.19 -2.01
C TYR A 113 -12.86 -11.54 -1.50
N SER A 114 -12.11 -12.63 -1.70
CA SER A 114 -12.52 -14.00 -1.35
C SER A 114 -12.67 -14.26 0.16
N ASP A 115 -12.07 -13.44 1.02
CA ASP A 115 -12.24 -13.56 2.47
C ASP A 115 -13.60 -13.04 2.99
N LYS A 116 -14.50 -12.53 2.12
CA LYS A 116 -15.83 -12.02 2.51
C LYS A 116 -16.94 -13.09 2.57
N PHE A 117 -16.62 -14.37 2.41
CA PHE A 117 -17.60 -15.44 2.66
C PHE A 117 -17.72 -15.69 4.16
N LEU A 118 -18.90 -15.41 4.72
CA LEU A 118 -19.29 -15.71 6.09
C LEU A 118 -19.24 -17.23 6.37
N GLU A 119 -19.19 -17.57 7.66
CA GLU A 119 -19.15 -18.95 8.15
C GLU A 119 -20.21 -19.84 7.48
N ALA A 120 -19.80 -21.06 7.16
CA ALA A 120 -20.61 -21.93 6.35
C ALA A 120 -21.80 -22.50 7.15
N SER A 121 -23.03 -22.21 6.71
CA SER A 121 -24.24 -22.79 7.31
C SER A 121 -24.53 -24.15 6.69
N LYS A 122 -24.96 -25.14 7.50
CA LYS A 122 -25.49 -26.40 7.00
C LYS A 122 -27.02 -26.34 6.89
N ASP A 123 -27.58 -26.79 5.77
CA ASP A 123 -29.03 -26.96 5.65
C ASP A 123 -29.52 -28.22 6.39
N LYS A 124 -30.84 -28.47 6.35
CA LYS A 124 -31.47 -29.65 6.96
C LYS A 124 -31.02 -30.99 6.35
N ARG A 125 -30.39 -30.98 5.16
CA ARG A 125 -29.82 -32.14 4.47
C ARG A 125 -28.33 -32.29 4.75
N GLY A 126 -27.74 -31.41 5.56
CA GLY A 126 -26.31 -31.40 5.89
C GLY A 126 -25.45 -30.73 4.83
N GLU A 127 -26.03 -30.06 3.84
CA GLU A 127 -25.31 -29.37 2.78
C GLU A 127 -24.72 -28.06 3.30
N THR A 128 -23.42 -27.87 3.08
CA THR A 128 -22.67 -26.69 3.54
C THR A 128 -22.76 -25.57 2.52
N TYR A 129 -23.24 -24.40 2.94
CA TYR A 129 -23.35 -23.18 2.14
C TYR A 129 -22.46 -22.09 2.73
N GLN A 130 -21.59 -21.49 1.92
CA GLN A 130 -20.88 -20.27 2.30
C GLN A 130 -21.63 -19.06 1.75
N ALA A 131 -21.96 -18.10 2.61
CA ALA A 131 -22.63 -16.87 2.20
C ALA A 131 -21.61 -15.76 1.98
N GLY A 132 -21.47 -15.30 0.73
CA GLY A 132 -20.62 -14.16 0.37
C GLY A 132 -21.45 -12.93 0.04
N LEU A 133 -20.84 -11.76 0.17
CA LEU A 133 -21.39 -10.51 -0.37
C LEU A 133 -20.60 -10.11 -1.61
N GLU A 134 -21.24 -10.14 -2.77
CA GLU A 134 -20.69 -9.54 -3.98
C GLU A 134 -21.12 -8.07 -4.07
N PHE A 135 -20.13 -7.20 -4.30
CA PHE A 135 -20.33 -5.77 -4.46
C PHE A 135 -20.34 -5.46 -5.95
N HIS A 136 -21.49 -5.08 -6.47
CA HIS A 136 -21.61 -4.59 -7.83
C HIS A 136 -21.59 -3.06 -7.83
N SER A 137 -20.90 -2.48 -8.81
CA SER A 137 -20.90 -1.04 -9.03
C SER A 137 -21.59 -0.72 -10.35
N ASN A 138 -22.63 0.11 -10.32
CA ASN A 138 -23.18 0.73 -11.53
C ASN A 138 -23.41 2.22 -11.27
N ALA A 139 -22.71 3.07 -12.04
CA ALA A 139 -22.90 4.53 -12.07
C ALA A 139 -23.23 5.19 -10.70
N SER A 140 -22.36 4.96 -9.71
CA SER A 140 -22.43 5.52 -8.33
C SER A 140 -23.42 4.84 -7.36
N VAL A 141 -24.11 3.77 -7.75
CA VAL A 141 -24.91 2.93 -6.85
C VAL A 141 -24.15 1.66 -6.48
N PHE A 142 -23.97 1.45 -5.18
CA PHE A 142 -23.45 0.20 -4.63
C PHE A 142 -24.65 -0.66 -4.20
N TYR A 143 -24.82 -1.82 -4.82
CA TYR A 143 -25.76 -2.83 -4.35
C TYR A 143 -25.01 -4.11 -4.00
N THR A 144 -25.53 -4.78 -2.99
CA THR A 144 -24.91 -5.98 -2.41
C THR A 144 -25.80 -7.17 -2.72
N THR A 145 -25.26 -8.18 -3.39
CA THR A 145 -25.94 -9.45 -3.63
C THR A 145 -25.40 -10.51 -2.67
N ILE A 146 -26.29 -11.27 -2.03
CA ILE A 146 -25.90 -12.45 -1.25
C ILE A 146 -25.68 -13.59 -2.23
N VAL A 147 -24.46 -14.14 -2.27
CA VAL A 147 -24.12 -15.30 -3.09
C VAL A 147 -23.91 -16.50 -2.18
N LEU A 148 -24.62 -17.59 -2.47
CA LEU A 148 -24.45 -18.86 -1.76
C LEU A 148 -23.56 -19.78 -2.61
N LYS A 149 -22.42 -20.18 -2.06
CA LYS A 149 -21.51 -21.15 -2.69
C LYS A 149 -21.76 -22.55 -2.13
N GLN A 150 -22.09 -23.50 -3.00
CA GLN A 150 -22.30 -24.92 -2.66
C GLN A 150 -21.06 -25.72 -3.06
N GLY A 151 -20.14 -25.97 -2.12
CA GLY A 151 -18.89 -26.69 -2.41
C GLY A 151 -17.99 -25.97 -3.44
N SER A 152 -17.54 -26.68 -4.47
CA SER A 152 -16.68 -26.16 -5.56
C SER A 152 -17.44 -25.62 -6.76
N SER A 153 -18.78 -25.65 -6.74
CA SER A 153 -19.64 -25.30 -7.88
C SER A 153 -20.42 -24.01 -7.61
N PHE A 154 -20.48 -23.12 -8.61
CA PHE A 154 -21.25 -21.88 -8.56
C PHE A 154 -22.62 -22.11 -9.19
N SER A 155 -23.71 -21.87 -8.46
CA SER A 155 -25.07 -21.90 -9.00
C SER A 155 -25.67 -20.51 -8.91
N CYS A 156 -25.94 -19.88 -10.06
CA CYS A 156 -26.62 -18.59 -10.16
C CYS A 156 -28.13 -18.84 -10.22
N TYR A 157 -28.91 -18.31 -9.28
CA TYR A 157 -30.37 -18.30 -9.36
C TYR A 157 -30.84 -16.93 -9.87
N SER A 158 -31.72 -16.92 -10.88
CA SER A 158 -32.35 -15.71 -11.44
C SER A 158 -33.64 -15.36 -10.74
#